data_AF-A0AAQ0BUH2-F1
#
_entry.id   AF-A0AAQ0BUH2-F1
#
_cell.length_a   1.000
_cell.length_b   1.000
_cell.length_c   1.000
_cell.angle_alpha   90.00
_cell.angle_beta   90.00
_cell.angle_gamma   90.00
#
_symmetry.space_group_name_H-M   'P 1'
#
loop_
_entity.id
_entity.type
_entity.pdbx_description
1 polymer ?
#
loop_
_entity_poly.entity_id
_entity_poly.type
_entity_poly.pdbx_seq_one_letter_code
_entity_poly.pdbx_strand_id
1 'polypeptide(L)'
;MDTPRYEIFEEDNGRWYWQLQAAEGATGSPRALYSPLGFATRDEAERNLHLFDTSPTDAHGRKLLPQATLDGLVRLAADGCPDCMGVEIAPVQRQAPDHGGCNWTWHPTGSTAGCADCLREAVQALRAVCNLSDPA
;
A
#
# COMPACT_ATOMS: atom_id res chain seq x y z
N MET A 1 2.60 24.80 -10.71
CA MET A 1 2.70 23.57 -9.90
C MET A 1 3.26 22.51 -10.81
N ASP A 2 4.47 22.02 -10.55
CA ASP A 2 4.98 20.82 -11.22
C ASP A 2 4.08 19.66 -10.80
N THR A 3 3.37 19.10 -11.78
CA THR A 3 2.60 17.87 -11.55
C THR A 3 3.61 16.77 -11.24
N PRO A 4 3.49 16.03 -10.12
CA PRO A 4 4.35 14.88 -9.88
C PRO A 4 4.24 13.95 -11.07
N ARG A 5 5.38 13.71 -11.74
CA ARG A 5 5.41 12.78 -12.87
C ARG A 5 5.24 11.37 -12.29
N TYR A 6 4.34 10.60 -12.86
CA TYR A 6 4.17 9.20 -12.53
C TYR A 6 4.36 8.36 -13.77
N GLU A 7 4.77 7.12 -13.55
CA GLU A 7 4.86 6.10 -14.58
C GLU A 7 3.99 4.91 -14.18
N ILE A 8 3.26 4.35 -15.14
CA ILE A 8 2.53 3.10 -14.99
C ILE A 8 3.20 2.11 -15.94
N PHE A 9 3.67 0.98 -15.42
CA PHE A 9 4.41 -0.01 -16.18
C PHE A 9 4.00 -1.43 -15.81
N GLU A 10 4.27 -2.36 -16.72
CA GLU A 10 4.06 -3.79 -16.53
C GLU A 10 5.39 -4.45 -16.19
N GLU A 11 5.43 -5.31 -15.18
CA GLU A 11 6.61 -6.13 -14.87
C GLU A 11 6.52 -7.53 -15.50
N ASP A 12 7.63 -8.27 -15.49
CA ASP A 12 7.76 -9.62 -16.09
C ASP A 12 6.74 -10.64 -15.54
N ASN A 13 6.12 -10.36 -14.39
CA ASN A 13 5.05 -11.16 -13.81
C ASN A 13 3.66 -10.88 -14.45
N GLY A 14 3.57 -10.01 -15.45
CA GLY A 14 2.33 -9.62 -16.14
C GLY A 14 1.41 -8.75 -15.30
N ARG A 15 1.93 -8.11 -14.24
CA ARG A 15 1.19 -7.21 -13.36
C ARG A 15 1.61 -5.77 -13.61
N TRP A 16 0.66 -4.88 -13.46
CA TRP A 16 0.84 -3.45 -13.62
C TRP A 16 1.16 -2.79 -12.29
N TYR A 17 2.09 -1.86 -12.30
CA TYR A 17 2.55 -1.10 -11.14
C TYR A 17 2.63 0.38 -11.48
N TRP A 18 2.67 1.22 -10.46
CA TRP A 18 2.89 2.64 -10.59
C TRP A 18 4.13 3.08 -9.81
N GLN A 19 4.82 4.10 -10.30
CA GLN A 19 5.93 4.75 -9.61
C GLN A 19 5.78 6.26 -9.68
N LEU A 20 5.86 6.92 -8.52
CA LEU A 20 5.99 8.37 -8.43
C LEU A 20 7.44 8.76 -8.66
N GLN A 21 7.68 9.58 -9.69
CA GLN A 21 8.97 10.18 -9.94
C GLN A 21 9.13 11.41 -9.05
N ALA A 22 10.32 11.54 -8.47
CA ALA A 22 10.74 12.77 -7.80
C ALA A 22 10.54 13.98 -8.73
N ALA A 23 10.02 15.08 -8.20
CA ALA A 23 10.08 16.36 -8.91
C ALA A 23 11.56 16.73 -9.15
N GLU A 24 11.90 17.15 -10.37
CA GLU A 24 13.24 17.64 -10.70
C GLU A 24 13.63 18.78 -9.74
N GLY A 25 14.77 18.66 -9.06
CA GLY A 25 15.29 19.67 -8.14
C GLY A 25 14.88 19.52 -6.67
N ALA A 26 14.18 18.45 -6.28
CA ALA A 26 13.94 18.15 -4.87
C ALA A 26 15.27 17.81 -4.16
N THR A 27 15.83 18.79 -3.43
CA THR A 27 17.03 18.61 -2.61
C THR A 27 16.69 17.86 -1.34
N GLY A 28 16.95 16.55 -1.35
CA GLY A 28 16.69 15.59 -0.29
C GLY A 28 16.04 14.37 -0.93
N SER A 29 16.66 13.18 -0.83
CA SER A 29 16.24 11.98 -1.55
C SER A 29 14.72 11.78 -1.47
N PRO A 30 13.96 12.13 -2.52
CA PRO A 30 12.56 11.78 -2.53
C PRO A 30 12.60 10.27 -2.71
N ARG A 31 12.27 9.51 -1.67
CA ARG A 31 12.09 8.07 -1.82
C ARG A 31 11.05 7.93 -2.93
N ALA A 32 11.46 7.44 -4.10
CA ALA A 32 10.55 7.12 -5.17
C ALA A 32 9.46 6.23 -4.57
N LEU A 33 8.23 6.69 -4.65
CA LEU A 33 7.10 6.00 -4.07
C LEU A 33 6.63 5.00 -5.12
N TYR A 34 6.86 3.72 -4.84
CA TYR A 34 6.51 2.62 -5.75
C TYR A 34 5.25 1.93 -5.26
N SER A 35 4.48 1.39 -6.20
CA SER A 35 3.28 0.64 -5.88
C SER A 35 3.61 -0.65 -5.13
N PRO A 36 3.08 -0.86 -3.92
CA PRO A 36 3.34 -2.08 -3.17
C PRO A 36 2.55 -3.28 -3.70
N LEU A 37 1.67 -3.08 -4.69
CA LEU A 37 0.74 -4.08 -5.21
C LEU A 37 0.84 -4.16 -6.72
N GLY A 38 0.84 -5.38 -7.26
CA GLY A 38 0.69 -5.61 -8.69
C GLY A 38 -0.79 -5.73 -9.06
N PHE A 39 -1.21 -5.05 -10.12
CA PHE A 39 -2.59 -5.04 -10.61
C PHE A 39 -2.75 -5.87 -11.89
N ALA A 40 -3.95 -6.39 -12.16
CA ALA A 40 -4.19 -7.19 -13.36
C ALA A 40 -4.25 -6.33 -14.63
N THR A 41 -4.58 -5.05 -14.47
CA THR A 41 -4.71 -4.11 -15.58
C THR A 41 -4.06 -2.77 -15.26
N ARG A 42 -3.64 -2.06 -16.30
CA ARG A 42 -3.14 -0.69 -16.22
C ARG A 42 -4.14 0.24 -15.51
N ASP A 43 -5.42 0.15 -15.88
CA ASP A 43 -6.48 0.99 -15.30
C ASP A 43 -6.66 0.77 -13.79
N GLU A 44 -6.46 -0.46 -13.30
CA GLU A 44 -6.48 -0.74 -11.86
C GLU A 44 -5.31 -0.08 -11.13
N ALA A 45 -4.11 -0.14 -11.72
CA ALA A 45 -2.94 0.56 -11.18
C ALA A 45 -3.15 2.08 -11.16
N GLU A 46 -3.72 2.65 -12.22
CA GLU A 46 -4.04 4.09 -12.30
C GLU A 46 -5.09 4.50 -11.26
N ARG A 47 -6.16 3.70 -11.07
CA ARG A 47 -7.15 3.94 -10.03
C ARG A 47 -6.55 3.88 -8.63
N ASN A 48 -5.63 2.95 -8.39
CA ASN A 48 -4.96 2.84 -7.11
C ASN A 48 -4.03 4.02 -6.84
N LEU A 49 -3.27 4.46 -7.85
CA LEU A 49 -2.48 5.69 -7.76
C LEU A 49 -3.36 6.90 -7.43
N HIS A 50 -4.47 7.07 -8.17
CA HIS A 50 -5.41 8.16 -7.95
C HIS A 50 -6.05 8.13 -6.56
N LEU A 51 -6.38 6.94 -6.05
CA LEU A 51 -6.85 6.75 -4.68
C LEU A 51 -5.85 7.34 -3.70
N PHE A 52 -4.56 6.99 -3.81
CA PHE A 52 -3.56 7.51 -2.88
C PHE A 52 -3.34 9.01 -3.06
N ASP A 53 -3.26 9.51 -4.29
CA ASP A 53 -3.03 10.94 -4.58
C ASP A 53 -4.15 11.85 -4.03
N THR A 54 -5.41 11.40 -4.11
CA THR A 54 -6.59 12.19 -3.69
C THR A 54 -7.08 11.90 -2.28
N SER A 55 -6.53 10.89 -1.60
CA SER A 55 -6.98 10.55 -0.26
C SER A 55 -6.68 11.66 0.74
N PRO A 56 -7.63 12.04 1.61
CA PRO A 56 -7.41 13.03 2.63
C PRO A 56 -6.30 12.57 3.59
N THR A 57 -5.56 13.54 4.13
CA THR A 57 -4.56 13.29 5.15
C THR A 57 -4.95 13.95 6.47
N ASP A 58 -4.48 13.39 7.59
CA ASP A 58 -4.59 14.06 8.87
C ASP A 58 -3.51 15.14 9.06
N ALA A 59 -3.46 15.74 10.27
CA ALA A 59 -2.50 16.78 10.63
C ALA A 59 -1.02 16.33 10.59
N HIS A 60 -0.77 15.02 10.53
CA HIS A 60 0.58 14.43 10.44
C HIS A 60 0.90 13.94 9.02
N GLY A 61 0.03 14.20 8.04
CA GLY A 61 0.20 13.76 6.65
C GLY A 61 -0.10 12.28 6.44
N ARG A 62 -0.77 11.60 7.37
CA ARG A 62 -1.14 10.18 7.24
C ARG A 62 -2.40 10.05 6.40
N LYS A 63 -2.42 9.13 5.43
CA LYS A 63 -3.60 8.93 4.55
C LYS A 63 -4.76 8.31 5.32
N LEU A 64 -5.95 8.88 5.18
CA LEU A 64 -7.18 8.44 5.82
C LEU A 64 -8.02 7.62 4.84
N LEU A 65 -7.73 6.32 4.76
CA LEU A 65 -8.47 5.39 3.90
C LEU A 65 -9.67 4.76 4.62
N PRO A 66 -10.81 4.55 3.94
CA PRO A 66 -11.94 3.80 4.49
C PRO A 66 -11.60 2.34 4.81
N GLN A 67 -12.35 1.70 5.73
CA GLN A 67 -12.11 0.32 6.16
C GLN A 67 -12.14 -0.66 4.98
N ALA A 68 -13.21 -0.62 4.18
CA ALA A 68 -13.37 -1.48 3.02
C ALA A 68 -12.23 -1.33 2.00
N THR A 69 -11.66 -0.13 1.90
CA THR A 69 -10.50 0.14 1.03
C THR A 69 -9.25 -0.55 1.57
N LEU A 70 -8.99 -0.45 2.88
CA LEU A 70 -7.87 -1.14 3.52
C LEU A 70 -7.98 -2.66 3.39
N ASP A 71 -9.16 -3.21 3.69
CA ASP A 71 -9.42 -4.66 3.55
C ASP A 71 -9.22 -5.13 2.11
N GLY A 72 -9.68 -4.33 1.13
CA GLY A 72 -9.47 -4.60 -0.29
C GLY A 72 -8.00 -4.58 -0.71
N LEU A 73 -7.21 -3.63 -0.20
CA LEU A 73 -5.78 -3.53 -0.50
C LEU A 73 -4.98 -4.70 0.09
N VAL A 74 -5.28 -5.11 1.33
CA VAL A 74 -4.63 -6.27 1.97
C VAL A 74 -5.03 -7.56 1.27
N ARG A 75 -6.29 -7.68 0.84
CA ARG A 75 -6.72 -8.82 0.02
C ARG A 75 -6.01 -8.86 -1.33
N LEU A 76 -5.88 -7.72 -2.00
CA LEU A 76 -5.14 -7.64 -3.26
C LEU A 76 -3.66 -8.00 -3.08
N ALA A 77 -3.05 -7.62 -1.94
CA ALA A 77 -1.71 -8.07 -1.59
C ALA A 77 -1.62 -9.59 -1.46
N ALA A 78 -2.60 -10.20 -0.78
CA ALA A 78 -2.69 -11.65 -0.64
C ALA A 78 -2.88 -12.35 -1.99
N ASP A 79 -3.68 -11.79 -2.90
CA ASP A 79 -3.86 -12.33 -4.26
C ASP A 79 -2.55 -12.29 -5.08
N GLY A 80 -1.61 -11.41 -4.74
CA GLY A 80 -0.26 -11.35 -5.30
C GLY A 80 0.71 -12.37 -4.70
N CYS A 81 0.34 -13.03 -3.60
CA CYS A 81 1.14 -14.05 -2.91
C CYS A 81 0.60 -15.45 -3.23
N PRO A 82 1.30 -16.28 -4.03
CA PRO A 82 0.85 -17.64 -4.36
C PRO A 82 0.53 -18.49 -3.12
N ASP A 83 1.30 -18.31 -2.05
CA ASP A 83 1.11 -19.05 -0.78
C ASP A 83 -0.16 -18.65 -0.03
N CYS A 84 -0.78 -17.52 -0.35
CA CYS A 84 -2.05 -17.07 0.25
C CYS A 84 -3.29 -17.53 -0.55
N MET A 85 -3.13 -18.26 -1.66
CA MET A 85 -4.26 -18.70 -2.48
C MET A 85 -5.28 -19.53 -1.67
N GLY A 86 -6.53 -19.07 -1.64
CA GLY A 86 -7.62 -19.75 -0.92
C GLY A 86 -7.58 -19.59 0.60
N VAL A 87 -6.66 -18.78 1.13
CA VAL A 87 -6.58 -18.48 2.56
C VAL A 87 -7.54 -17.35 2.91
N GLU A 88 -8.28 -17.51 4.01
CA GLU A 88 -9.08 -16.43 4.57
C GLU A 88 -8.17 -15.38 5.21
N ILE A 89 -8.19 -14.18 4.63
CA ILE A 89 -7.40 -13.02 5.09
C ILE A 89 -8.23 -12.25 6.11
N ALA A 90 -7.70 -12.14 7.33
CA ALA A 90 -8.34 -11.39 8.40
C ALA A 90 -8.47 -9.90 8.03
N PRO A 91 -9.55 -9.22 8.48
CA PRO A 91 -9.74 -7.81 8.23
C PRO A 91 -8.67 -6.97 8.93
N VAL A 92 -8.42 -5.80 8.36
CA VAL A 92 -7.52 -4.79 8.91
C VAL A 92 -8.08 -4.26 10.23
N GLN A 93 -7.22 -4.19 11.24
CA GLN A 93 -7.58 -3.70 12.57
C GLN A 93 -7.29 -2.20 12.67
N ARG A 94 -8.29 -1.41 13.06
CA ARG A 94 -8.07 0.02 13.37
C ARG A 94 -7.34 0.15 14.69
N GLN A 95 -6.32 1.00 14.70
CA GLN A 95 -5.65 1.38 15.92
C GLN A 95 -6.24 2.71 16.40
N ALA A 96 -6.31 2.89 17.72
CA ALA A 96 -6.63 4.20 18.27
C ALA A 96 -5.59 5.21 17.77
N PRO A 97 -5.95 6.49 17.61
CA PRO A 97 -4.98 7.54 17.29
C PRO A 97 -4.13 7.84 18.52
N ASP A 98 -3.21 6.94 18.87
CA ASP A 98 -2.15 7.16 19.85
C ASP A 98 -0.85 7.64 19.16
N HIS A 99 0.17 7.91 19.97
CA HIS A 99 1.41 8.54 19.54
C HIS A 99 2.15 7.71 18.48
N GLY A 100 2.26 8.25 17.26
CA GLY A 100 3.15 7.78 16.19
C GLY A 100 2.77 6.43 15.54
N GLY A 101 2.66 6.39 14.20
CA GLY A 101 2.52 5.11 13.46
C GLY A 101 1.12 4.46 13.43
N CYS A 102 0.18 4.94 14.24
CA CYS A 102 -1.14 4.30 14.37
C CYS A 102 -2.24 4.91 13.48
N ASN A 103 -2.83 4.07 12.64
CA ASN A 103 -4.07 4.34 11.88
C ASN A 103 -4.82 3.02 11.63
N TRP A 104 -4.08 1.99 11.24
CA TRP A 104 -4.57 0.62 11.08
C TRP A 104 -3.40 -0.35 11.14
N THR A 105 -3.64 -1.64 11.35
CA THR A 105 -2.63 -2.72 11.30
C THR A 105 -3.25 -3.99 10.71
N TRP A 106 -2.41 -4.90 10.26
CA TRP A 106 -2.82 -6.26 9.93
C TRP A 106 -1.89 -7.23 10.64
N HIS A 107 -2.47 -8.25 11.26
CA HIS A 107 -1.72 -9.29 11.97
C HIS A 107 -2.07 -10.65 11.37
N PRO A 108 -1.06 -11.52 11.17
CA PRO A 108 -1.33 -12.87 10.71
C PRO A 108 -2.16 -13.63 11.75
N THR A 109 -3.13 -14.38 11.25
CA THR A 109 -3.88 -15.37 12.02
C THR A 109 -3.30 -16.76 11.77
N GLY A 110 -3.78 -17.76 12.51
CA GLY A 110 -3.39 -19.16 12.30
C GLY A 110 -3.63 -19.64 10.87
N SER A 111 -4.65 -19.11 10.16
CA SER A 111 -4.92 -19.43 8.76
C SER A 111 -3.88 -18.89 7.79
N THR A 112 -3.23 -17.77 8.11
CA THR A 112 -2.24 -17.11 7.24
C THR A 112 -0.80 -17.46 7.55
N ALA A 113 -0.54 -18.39 8.48
CA ALA A 113 0.81 -18.71 8.95
C ALA A 113 1.77 -19.09 7.80
N GLY A 114 1.27 -19.81 6.78
CA GLY A 114 2.07 -20.23 5.62
C GLY A 114 2.40 -19.14 4.61
N CYS A 115 1.72 -17.99 4.66
CA CYS A 115 1.91 -16.89 3.69
C CYS A 115 2.14 -15.52 4.36
N ALA A 116 2.30 -15.52 5.68
CA ALA A 116 2.40 -14.32 6.50
C ALA A 116 3.58 -13.43 6.11
N ASP A 117 4.70 -14.01 5.67
CA ASP A 117 5.90 -13.25 5.33
C ASP A 117 5.71 -12.43 4.05
N CYS A 118 5.19 -13.06 2.99
CA CYS A 118 4.86 -12.38 1.73
C CYS A 118 3.85 -11.22 1.98
N LEU A 119 2.80 -11.51 2.76
CA LEU A 119 1.78 -10.50 3.04
C LEU A 119 2.30 -9.38 3.94
N ARG A 120 3.20 -9.67 4.89
CA ARG A 120 3.77 -8.66 5.80
C ARG A 120 4.59 -7.62 5.04
N GLU A 121 5.41 -8.02 4.08
CA GLU A 121 6.21 -7.09 3.27
C GLU A 121 5.30 -6.14 2.46
N ALA A 122 4.28 -6.68 1.80
CA ALA A 122 3.32 -5.88 1.04
C ALA A 122 2.51 -4.93 1.95
N VAL A 123 2.08 -5.41 3.13
CA VAL A 123 1.39 -4.59 4.13
C VAL A 123 2.29 -3.48 4.66
N GLN A 124 3.57 -3.76 4.95
CA GLN A 124 4.53 -2.73 5.38
C GLN A 124 4.73 -1.66 4.30
N ALA A 125 4.85 -2.08 3.04
CA ALA A 125 4.97 -1.14 1.94
C ALA A 125 3.68 -0.29 1.77
N LEU A 126 2.49 -0.89 1.90
CA LEU A 126 1.21 -0.16 1.93
C LEU A 126 1.12 0.86 3.07
N ARG A 127 1.60 0.49 4.26
CA ARG A 127 1.69 1.40 5.42
C ARG A 127 2.62 2.57 5.13
N ALA A 128 3.77 2.32 4.50
CA ALA A 128 4.71 3.37 4.11
C ALA A 128 4.08 4.35 3.10
N VAL A 129 3.30 3.87 2.12
CA VAL A 129 2.53 4.74 1.20
C VAL A 129 1.51 5.61 1.93
N CYS A 130 0.95 5.11 3.03
CA CYS A 130 0.03 5.86 3.89
C CYS A 130 0.74 6.81 4.87
N ASN A 131 2.07 6.95 4.78
CA ASN A 131 2.91 7.71 5.72
C ASN A 131 2.76 7.23 7.17
N LEU A 132 2.57 5.92 7.36
CA LEU A 132 2.55 5.30 8.69
C LEU A 132 3.96 4.82 9.02
N SER A 133 4.52 5.32 10.12
CA SER A 133 5.73 4.75 10.70
C SER A 133 5.48 3.30 11.11
N ASP A 134 6.51 2.46 11.01
CA ASP A 134 6.45 1.14 11.62
C ASP A 134 6.20 1.29 13.13
N PRO A 135 5.33 0.46 13.73
CA PRO A 135 5.32 0.34 15.18
C PRO A 135 6.70 -0.17 15.60
N ALA A 136 7.36 0.57 16.48
CA ALA A 136 8.61 0.16 17.11
C ALA A 136 8.43 -1.09 17.97
#